data_AF-A0A1V9ZTH8-F1
#
_entry.id   AF-A0A1V9ZTH8-F1
#
_cell.length_a   1.000
_cell.length_b   1.000
_cell.length_c   1.000
_cell.angle_alpha   90.00
_cell.angle_beta   90.00
_cell.angle_gamma   90.00
#
_symmetry.space_group_name_H-M   'P 1'
#
loop_
_entity.id
_entity.type
_entity.pdbx_description
1 polymer ?
#
loop_
_entity_poly.entity_id
_entity_poly.type
_entity_poly.pdbx_seq_one_letter_code
_entity_poly.pdbx_strand_id
1 'polypeptide(L)'
;MSSLAAARADNFYYPPGWRPEMGGINKYQKSHPLGKRAKDIKDGILVVRFEMPFDVWCTHCDTHIGRGVRYNAKKTKVGMYHSTILYEFALKCATCQGIMLVQNDPEASGYKLVSGLRKKMQVDDLPLGSHDDETLVGLNAPEVGIAMAADPFFKLEHEKKDRTVAKRRAGGLEALLHHNDKLSDQYASNASLRAAFRAEKKVLKRKADEADRLNVSIPLVDVHIDDVVASKMAVFSNLSKRYEHSQSAEA
;
A
#
# COMPACT_ATOMS: atom_id res chain seq x y z
N MET A 1 11.01 45.34 3.40
CA MET A 1 11.84 44.32 4.07
C MET A 1 12.15 44.84 5.45
N SER A 2 11.51 44.34 6.50
CA SER A 2 11.94 44.62 7.88
C SER A 2 13.20 43.79 8.12
N SER A 3 14.35 44.45 8.27
CA SER A 3 15.61 43.80 8.61
C SER A 3 15.50 43.13 9.98
N LEU A 4 16.19 42.00 10.17
CA LEU A 4 16.26 41.27 11.45
C LEU A 4 16.69 42.15 12.64
N ALA A 5 17.39 43.26 12.38
CA ALA A 5 17.76 44.28 13.36
C ALA A 5 16.54 44.91 14.08
N ALA A 6 15.35 44.90 13.46
CA ALA A 6 14.14 45.52 14.02
C ALA A 6 13.30 44.57 14.91
N ALA A 7 13.55 43.26 14.89
CA ALA A 7 12.69 42.29 15.60
C ALA A 7 12.89 42.30 17.12
N ARG A 8 14.01 42.87 17.59
CA ARG A 8 14.35 43.11 19.01
C ARG A 8 15.02 44.49 19.18
N ALA A 9 14.60 45.47 18.39
CA ALA A 9 15.13 46.81 18.54
C ALA A 9 14.56 47.43 19.81
N ASP A 10 15.43 47.91 20.71
CA ASP A 10 15.02 48.62 21.92
C ASP A 10 14.31 49.94 21.59
N ASN A 11 14.59 50.51 20.41
CA ASN A 11 13.95 51.73 19.92
C ASN A 11 13.67 51.67 18.42
N PHE A 12 12.50 52.16 18.03
CA PHE A 12 12.14 52.39 16.64
C PHE A 12 12.34 53.86 16.29
N TYR A 13 12.71 54.14 15.04
CA TYR A 13 12.71 55.51 14.54
C TYR A 13 11.26 56.02 14.44
N TYR A 14 10.97 57.09 15.18
CA TYR A 14 9.71 57.82 15.07
C TYR A 14 9.95 59.12 14.28
N PRO A 15 9.13 59.42 13.26
CA PRO A 15 9.31 60.63 12.48
C PRO A 15 9.01 61.88 13.34
N PRO A 16 9.67 63.03 13.09
CA PRO A 16 9.60 64.21 13.94
C PRO A 16 8.20 64.84 14.09
N GLY A 17 7.26 64.51 13.20
CA GLY A 17 5.85 64.93 13.28
C GLY A 17 4.94 63.95 14.05
N TRP A 18 5.45 62.79 14.48
CA TRP A 18 4.65 61.81 15.21
C TRP A 18 4.69 62.09 16.71
N ARG A 19 3.51 62.09 17.33
CA ARG A 19 3.33 62.18 18.79
C ARG A 19 2.59 60.93 19.27
N PRO A 20 2.89 60.39 20.47
CA PRO A 20 2.22 59.19 20.99
C PRO A 20 0.69 59.30 21.06
N GLU A 21 0.17 60.52 21.27
CA GLU A 21 -1.28 60.83 21.30
C GLU A 21 -1.98 60.54 19.96
N MET A 22 -1.26 60.59 18.83
CA MET A 22 -1.81 60.29 17.50
C MET A 22 -1.97 58.79 17.22
N GLY A 23 -1.64 57.94 18.20
CA GLY A 23 -1.70 56.49 18.13
C GLY A 23 -0.44 55.86 17.55
N GLY A 24 -0.48 54.55 17.30
CA GLY A 24 0.67 53.79 16.81
C GLY A 24 1.22 54.30 15.47
N ILE A 25 2.52 54.10 15.24
CA ILE A 25 3.24 54.56 14.04
C ILE A 25 2.59 54.13 12.72
N ASN A 26 2.00 52.93 12.69
CA ASN A 26 1.28 52.41 11.53
C ASN A 26 0.06 53.26 11.16
N LYS A 27 -0.68 53.76 12.17
CA LYS A 27 -1.83 54.65 11.96
C LYS A 27 -1.39 55.98 11.37
N TYR A 28 -0.28 56.53 11.87
CA TYR A 28 0.32 57.77 11.35
C TYR A 28 0.79 57.62 9.90
N GLN A 29 1.41 56.48 9.56
CA GLN A 29 1.87 56.17 8.21
C GLN A 29 0.77 55.61 7.29
N LYS A 30 -0.49 55.56 7.76
CA LYS A 30 -1.64 54.95 7.05
C LYS A 30 -1.36 53.52 6.56
N SER A 31 -0.52 52.79 7.30
CA SER A 31 -0.17 51.40 7.03
C SER A 31 -0.90 50.47 8.00
N HIS A 32 -1.17 49.24 7.57
CA HIS A 32 -1.75 48.22 8.44
C HIS A 32 -0.62 47.36 9.05
N PRO A 33 -0.68 46.97 10.35
CA PRO A 33 0.35 46.12 10.97
C PRO A 33 0.59 44.80 10.22
N LEU A 34 -0.47 44.20 9.68
CA LEU A 34 -0.39 42.96 8.87
C LEU A 34 0.00 43.21 7.39
N GLY A 35 0.29 44.46 7.02
CA GLY A 35 0.71 44.86 5.68
C GLY A 35 -0.22 44.37 4.57
N LYS A 36 0.36 43.81 3.50
CA LYS A 36 -0.37 43.32 2.31
C LYS A 36 -1.37 42.19 2.61
N ARG A 37 -1.25 41.51 3.77
CA ARG A 37 -2.16 40.41 4.15
C ARG A 37 -3.56 40.92 4.52
N ALA A 38 -3.66 42.18 4.93
CA ALA A 38 -4.91 42.85 5.33
C ALA A 38 -5.48 43.75 4.22
N LYS A 39 -5.18 43.44 2.95
CA LYS A 39 -5.68 44.22 1.79
C LYS A 39 -7.21 44.27 1.78
N ASP A 40 -7.85 43.13 2.06
CA ASP A 40 -9.30 42.94 1.97
C ASP A 40 -9.95 42.91 3.38
N ILE A 41 -9.33 43.57 4.37
CA ILE A 41 -9.79 43.53 5.77
C ILE A 41 -11.16 44.19 5.98
N LYS A 42 -11.52 45.14 5.10
CA LYS A 42 -12.85 45.78 5.10
C LYS A 42 -13.97 44.77 4.90
N ASP A 43 -13.70 43.73 4.12
CA ASP A 43 -14.64 42.64 3.82
C ASP A 43 -14.53 41.50 4.85
N GLY A 44 -13.73 41.68 5.92
CA GLY A 44 -13.45 40.65 6.92
C GLY A 44 -12.53 39.53 6.43
N ILE A 45 -11.84 39.74 5.30
CA ILE A 45 -10.98 38.73 4.67
C ILE A 45 -9.52 38.98 5.07
N LEU A 46 -8.89 37.97 5.66
CA LEU A 46 -7.47 38.00 6.01
C LEU A 46 -6.69 36.95 5.22
N VAL A 47 -5.59 37.34 4.57
CA VAL A 47 -4.70 36.36 3.92
C VAL A 47 -3.81 35.69 4.96
N VAL A 48 -3.90 34.36 5.07
CA VAL A 48 -3.13 33.53 6.00
C VAL A 48 -2.33 32.46 5.26
N ARG A 49 -1.21 32.02 5.85
CA ARG A 49 -0.49 30.83 5.39
C ARG A 49 -1.18 29.63 6.01
N PHE A 50 -1.81 28.80 5.18
CA PHE A 50 -2.54 27.61 5.58
C PHE A 50 -1.80 26.38 5.07
N GLU A 51 -1.58 25.40 5.95
CA GLU A 51 -1.00 24.10 5.60
C GLU A 51 -2.14 23.08 5.49
N MET A 52 -2.17 22.30 4.41
CA MET A 52 -3.22 21.29 4.24
C MET A 52 -3.09 20.18 5.30
N PRO A 53 -4.12 19.94 6.13
CA PRO A 53 -4.04 18.95 7.20
C PRO A 53 -4.17 17.50 6.72
N PHE A 54 -4.77 17.28 5.54
CA PHE A 54 -5.05 15.96 4.98
C PHE A 54 -4.50 15.81 3.57
N ASP A 55 -4.31 14.56 3.13
CA ASP A 55 -4.14 14.24 1.72
C ASP A 55 -5.48 14.39 1.01
N VAL A 56 -5.52 15.22 -0.03
CA VAL A 56 -6.76 15.54 -0.75
C VAL A 56 -6.54 15.54 -2.25
N TRP A 57 -7.61 15.28 -3.00
CA TRP A 57 -7.66 15.39 -4.45
C TRP A 57 -8.45 16.64 -4.82
N CYS A 58 -7.91 17.45 -5.73
CA CYS A 58 -8.65 18.58 -6.27
C CYS A 58 -9.72 18.06 -7.25
N THR A 59 -10.99 18.42 -7.05
CA THR A 59 -12.10 17.95 -7.92
C THR A 59 -12.10 18.61 -9.30
N HIS A 60 -11.34 19.68 -9.50
CA HIS A 60 -11.30 20.43 -10.76
C HIS A 60 -10.28 19.89 -11.76
N CYS A 61 -9.17 19.31 -11.28
CA CYS A 61 -8.05 18.86 -12.12
C CYS A 61 -7.44 17.53 -11.67
N ASP A 62 -8.10 16.83 -10.74
CA ASP A 62 -7.69 15.53 -10.18
C ASP A 62 -6.22 15.45 -9.74
N THR A 63 -5.63 16.59 -9.38
CA THR A 63 -4.27 16.65 -8.86
C THR A 63 -4.28 16.33 -7.37
N HIS A 64 -3.38 15.45 -6.95
CA HIS A 64 -3.16 15.13 -5.55
C HIS A 64 -2.44 16.26 -4.83
N ILE A 65 -2.97 16.66 -3.67
CA ILE A 65 -2.39 17.62 -2.75
C ILE A 65 -2.05 16.86 -1.48
N GLY A 66 -0.75 16.71 -1.21
CA GLY A 66 -0.28 16.05 -0.01
C GLY A 66 -0.51 16.87 1.26
N ARG A 67 -0.55 16.17 2.39
CA ARG A 67 -0.50 16.78 3.72
C ARG A 67 0.72 17.69 3.86
N GLY A 68 0.51 18.87 4.45
CA GLY A 68 1.54 19.87 4.72
C GLY A 68 1.82 20.83 3.56
N VAL A 69 1.15 20.70 2.42
CA VAL A 69 1.30 21.67 1.32
C VAL A 69 0.78 23.04 1.76
N ARG A 70 1.61 24.06 1.54
CA ARG A 70 1.38 25.45 1.98
C ARG A 70 0.65 26.27 0.94
N TYR A 71 -0.43 26.94 1.36
CA TYR A 71 -1.20 27.86 0.54
C TYR A 71 -1.30 29.25 1.18
N ASN A 72 -1.49 30.26 0.34
CA ASN A 72 -2.00 31.56 0.79
C ASN A 72 -3.53 31.48 0.72
N ALA A 73 -4.16 31.31 1.89
CA ALA A 73 -5.60 31.17 2.03
C ALA A 73 -6.25 32.52 2.33
N LYS A 74 -7.43 32.76 1.77
CA LYS A 74 -8.32 33.83 2.25
C LYS A 74 -9.16 33.28 3.40
N LYS A 75 -8.87 33.74 4.62
CA LYS A 75 -9.62 33.40 5.83
C LYS A 75 -10.81 34.35 5.98
N THR A 76 -12.00 33.80 6.05
CA THR A 76 -13.27 34.52 6.24
C THR A 76 -14.00 33.95 7.46
N LYS A 77 -14.82 34.78 8.14
CA LYS A 77 -15.70 34.32 9.22
C LYS A 77 -17.07 34.03 8.61
N VAL A 78 -17.53 32.78 8.67
CA VAL A 78 -18.83 32.37 8.11
C VAL A 78 -19.90 32.29 9.19
N GLY A 79 -19.55 31.84 10.39
CA GLY A 79 -20.53 31.65 11.46
C GLY A 79 -19.90 31.44 12.84
N MET A 80 -20.70 30.91 13.75
CA MET A 80 -20.27 30.53 15.10
C MET A 80 -20.90 29.18 15.47
N TYR A 81 -20.09 28.31 16.07
CA TYR A 81 -20.52 27.07 16.70
C TYR A 81 -20.43 27.25 18.22
N HIS A 82 -21.59 27.45 18.85
CA HIS A 82 -21.71 27.97 20.23
C HIS A 82 -20.90 29.26 20.42
N SER A 83 -19.80 29.21 21.19
CA SER A 83 -18.88 30.32 21.42
C SER A 83 -17.69 30.35 20.44
N THR A 84 -17.47 29.29 19.66
CA THR A 84 -16.32 29.15 18.76
C THR A 84 -16.63 29.71 17.39
N ILE A 85 -15.70 30.45 16.79
CA ILE A 85 -15.88 31.02 15.45
C ILE A 85 -15.63 29.96 14.38
N LEU A 86 -16.54 29.89 13.41
CA LEU A 86 -16.36 29.11 12.18
C LEU A 86 -15.68 29.99 11.11
N TYR A 87 -14.49 29.57 10.74
CA TYR A 87 -13.66 30.13 9.70
C TYR A 87 -13.72 29.27 8.44
N GLU A 88 -13.83 29.93 7.31
CA GLU A 88 -13.65 29.33 6.00
C GLU A 88 -12.33 29.81 5.40
N PHE A 89 -11.63 28.88 4.78
CA PHE A 89 -10.36 29.08 4.11
C PHE A 89 -10.55 28.81 2.63
N ALA A 90 -10.55 29.88 1.83
CA ALA A 90 -10.57 29.78 0.38
C ALA A 90 -9.12 29.69 -0.15
N LEU A 91 -8.84 28.57 -0.80
CA LEU A 91 -7.53 28.15 -1.31
C LEU A 91 -7.59 28.11 -2.82
N LYS A 92 -6.47 28.41 -3.50
CA LYS A 92 -6.37 28.27 -4.96
C LYS A 92 -5.50 27.07 -5.29
N CYS A 93 -5.98 26.20 -6.17
CA CYS A 93 -5.18 25.09 -6.68
C CYS A 93 -3.95 25.62 -7.43
N ALA A 94 -2.79 24.99 -7.23
CA ALA A 94 -1.54 25.39 -7.89
C ALA A 94 -1.60 25.15 -9.41
N THR A 95 -2.33 24.12 -9.85
CA THR A 95 -2.40 23.71 -11.26
C THR A 95 -3.52 24.41 -12.02
N CYS A 96 -4.77 24.28 -11.57
CA CYS A 96 -5.94 24.80 -12.29
C CYS A 96 -6.46 26.16 -11.79
N GLN A 97 -5.86 26.72 -10.73
CA GLN A 97 -6.33 27.95 -10.05
C GLN A 97 -7.78 27.90 -9.53
N GLY A 98 -8.43 26.73 -9.58
CA GLY A 98 -9.76 26.49 -9.01
C GLY A 98 -9.80 26.81 -7.52
N ILE A 99 -10.93 27.33 -7.06
CA ILE A 99 -11.15 27.70 -5.66
C ILE A 99 -11.57 26.45 -4.90
N MET A 100 -10.91 26.21 -3.78
CA MET A 100 -11.15 25.10 -2.87
C MET A 100 -11.51 25.68 -1.50
N LEU A 101 -12.58 25.18 -0.90
CA LEU A 101 -13.12 25.70 0.36
C LEU A 101 -12.97 24.67 1.46
N VAL A 102 -12.31 25.07 2.54
CA VAL A 102 -12.12 24.28 3.76
C VAL A 102 -12.66 25.07 4.94
N GLN A 103 -13.45 24.44 5.79
CA GLN A 103 -13.96 25.04 7.03
C GLN A 103 -13.40 24.32 8.25
N ASN A 104 -13.17 25.01 9.37
CA ASN A 104 -12.87 24.32 10.62
C ASN A 104 -14.15 23.72 11.20
N ASP A 105 -14.01 22.56 11.82
CA ASP A 105 -15.10 21.84 12.48
C ASP A 105 -14.74 21.63 13.95
N PRO A 106 -15.29 22.46 14.86
CA PRO A 106 -15.05 22.32 16.29
C PRO A 106 -15.64 21.04 16.91
N GLU A 107 -16.65 20.42 16.31
CA GLU A 107 -17.29 19.21 16.84
C GLU A 107 -16.37 17.99 16.65
N ALA A 108 -15.89 17.78 15.43
CA ALA A 108 -14.96 16.71 15.09
C ALA A 108 -13.48 17.03 15.41
N SER A 109 -13.20 18.20 16.02
CA SER A 109 -11.83 18.69 16.29
C SER A 109 -10.96 18.75 15.02
N GLY A 110 -11.55 19.07 13.87
CA GLY A 110 -10.93 18.88 12.56
C GLY A 110 -11.27 19.96 11.54
N TYR A 111 -11.20 19.58 10.27
CA TYR A 111 -11.59 20.44 9.15
C TYR A 111 -12.55 19.70 8.23
N LYS A 112 -13.60 20.41 7.81
CA LYS A 112 -14.58 19.96 6.83
C LYS A 112 -14.21 20.46 5.44
N LEU A 113 -14.13 19.56 4.48
CA LEU A 113 -13.96 19.89 3.06
C LEU A 113 -15.32 20.25 2.49
N VAL A 114 -15.52 21.52 2.13
CA VAL A 114 -16.84 22.01 1.68
C VAL A 114 -16.98 21.92 0.17
N SER A 115 -15.97 22.39 -0.58
CA SER A 115 -16.03 22.43 -2.04
C SER A 115 -14.64 22.35 -2.67
N GLY A 116 -14.56 21.75 -3.86
CA GLY A 116 -13.34 21.71 -4.66
C GLY A 116 -12.33 20.64 -4.24
N LEU A 117 -12.64 19.83 -3.22
CA LEU A 117 -11.73 18.89 -2.57
C LEU A 117 -12.42 17.56 -2.23
N ARG A 118 -11.71 16.46 -2.48
CA ARG A 118 -12.08 15.10 -2.05
C ARG A 118 -10.98 14.56 -1.13
N LYS A 119 -11.31 14.14 0.09
CA LYS A 119 -10.33 13.53 1.01
C LYS A 119 -9.85 12.21 0.42
N LYS A 120 -8.54 11.96 0.49
CA LYS A 120 -7.99 10.63 0.25
C LYS A 120 -8.22 9.81 1.52
N MET A 121 -9.00 8.73 1.42
CA MET A 121 -9.20 7.80 2.54
C MET A 121 -7.87 7.13 2.86
N GLN A 122 -7.38 7.30 4.09
CA GLN A 122 -6.29 6.50 4.65
C GLN A 122 -6.89 5.37 5.49
N VAL A 123 -6.12 4.30 5.71
CA VAL A 123 -6.56 3.13 6.52
C VAL A 123 -6.95 3.56 7.94
N ASP A 124 -6.28 4.57 8.50
CA ASP A 124 -6.55 5.11 9.83
C ASP A 124 -7.82 5.98 9.90
N ASP A 125 -8.33 6.45 8.77
CA ASP A 125 -9.58 7.24 8.69
C ASP A 125 -10.83 6.34 8.68
N LEU A 126 -10.67 5.02 8.60
CA LEU A 126 -11.79 4.10 8.74
C LEU A 126 -12.22 4.06 10.21
N PRO A 127 -13.51 4.29 10.52
CA PRO A 127 -14.02 4.12 11.86
C PRO A 127 -13.63 2.74 12.42
N LEU A 128 -13.09 2.72 13.64
CA LEU A 128 -12.74 1.51 14.35
C LEU A 128 -14.03 0.70 14.62
N GLY A 129 -14.37 -0.20 13.71
CA GLY A 129 -15.60 -1.01 13.75
C GLY A 129 -16.57 -0.83 12.58
N SER A 130 -16.35 0.10 11.64
CA SER A 130 -17.06 0.08 10.36
C SER A 130 -16.29 -0.84 9.40
N HIS A 131 -16.58 -2.13 9.48
CA HIS A 131 -16.22 -3.09 8.45
C HIS A 131 -17.10 -2.87 7.21
N ASP A 132 -16.98 -1.70 6.60
CA ASP A 132 -17.59 -1.44 5.29
C ASP A 132 -16.60 -1.97 4.24
N ASP A 133 -16.81 -3.26 3.95
CA ASP A 133 -16.19 -4.18 3.02
C ASP A 133 -16.15 -3.70 1.55
N GLU A 134 -15.11 -2.99 1.12
CA GLU A 134 -14.78 -2.96 -0.32
C GLU A 134 -13.29 -3.20 -0.64
N THR A 135 -12.38 -2.97 0.30
CA THR A 135 -10.92 -3.12 0.04
C THR A 135 -10.21 -4.08 0.98
N LEU A 136 -10.87 -4.54 2.03
CA LEU A 136 -10.40 -5.64 2.86
C LEU A 136 -11.21 -6.86 2.47
N VAL A 137 -10.54 -7.87 1.88
CA VAL A 137 -11.17 -9.18 1.71
C VAL A 137 -11.38 -9.73 3.11
N GLY A 138 -12.60 -9.66 3.62
CA GLY A 138 -13.00 -10.39 4.81
C GLY A 138 -12.58 -11.85 4.64
N LEU A 139 -11.64 -12.31 5.49
CA LEU A 139 -11.20 -13.71 5.48
C LEU A 139 -12.35 -14.66 5.83
N ASN A 140 -13.39 -14.12 6.47
CA ASN A 140 -14.59 -14.82 6.88
C ASN A 140 -15.73 -14.52 5.91
N ALA A 141 -16.62 -15.49 5.70
CA ALA A 141 -17.82 -15.29 4.90
C ALA A 141 -18.66 -14.11 5.47
N PRO A 142 -19.30 -13.30 4.61
CA PRO A 142 -20.04 -12.11 5.03
C PRO A 142 -21.14 -12.42 6.05
N GLU A 143 -21.76 -13.61 5.94
CA GLU A 143 -22.75 -14.11 6.89
C GLU A 143 -22.22 -14.22 8.33
N VAL A 144 -20.96 -14.61 8.50
CA VAL A 144 -20.31 -14.75 9.81
C VAL A 144 -20.04 -13.37 10.42
N GLY A 145 -19.65 -12.39 9.60
CA GLY A 145 -19.47 -11.00 10.05
C GLY A 145 -20.77 -10.38 10.56
N ILE A 146 -21.88 -10.61 9.86
CA ILE A 146 -23.21 -10.17 10.28
C ILE A 146 -23.61 -10.85 11.61
N ALA A 147 -23.41 -12.16 11.73
CA ALA A 147 -23.71 -12.90 12.96
C ALA A 147 -22.85 -12.43 14.16
N MET A 148 -21.57 -12.09 13.93
CA MET A 148 -20.68 -11.53 14.96
C MET A 148 -21.10 -10.14 15.42
N ALA A 149 -21.66 -9.32 14.53
CA ALA A 149 -22.19 -8.00 14.87
C ALA A 149 -23.53 -8.09 15.61
N ALA A 150 -24.37 -9.07 15.24
CA ALA A 150 -25.69 -9.26 15.83
C ALA A 150 -25.66 -9.90 17.22
N ASP A 151 -24.77 -10.87 17.47
CA ASP A 151 -24.71 -11.61 18.73
C ASP A 151 -23.32 -11.55 19.40
N PRO A 152 -23.21 -10.87 20.57
CA PRO A 152 -21.99 -10.86 21.37
C PRO A 152 -21.51 -12.24 21.84
N PHE A 153 -22.41 -13.19 22.09
CA PHE A 153 -22.03 -14.55 22.50
C PHE A 153 -21.41 -15.33 21.35
N PHE A 154 -22.01 -15.26 20.16
CA PHE A 154 -21.44 -15.86 18.96
C PHE A 154 -20.03 -15.34 18.67
N LYS A 155 -19.80 -14.03 18.80
CA LYS A 155 -18.47 -13.42 18.66
C LYS A 155 -17.45 -14.01 19.63
N LEU A 156 -17.81 -14.12 20.91
CA LEU A 156 -16.93 -14.65 21.95
C LEU A 156 -16.58 -16.13 21.71
N GLU A 157 -17.55 -16.93 21.29
CA GLU A 157 -17.32 -18.35 20.95
C GLU A 157 -16.42 -18.50 19.73
N HIS A 158 -16.63 -17.68 18.70
CA HIS A 158 -15.82 -17.68 17.49
C HIS A 158 -14.36 -17.31 17.81
N GLU A 159 -14.15 -16.25 18.60
CA GLU A 159 -12.82 -15.83 19.03
C GLU A 159 -12.10 -16.93 19.83
N LYS A 160 -12.83 -17.67 20.68
CA LYS A 160 -12.28 -18.83 21.41
C LYS A 160 -11.90 -19.98 20.47
N LYS A 161 -12.72 -20.26 19.46
CA LYS A 161 -12.44 -21.28 18.43
C LYS A 161 -11.19 -20.89 17.63
N ASP A 162 -11.09 -19.63 17.19
CA ASP A 162 -9.94 -19.11 16.46
C ASP A 162 -8.66 -19.21 17.27
N ARG A 163 -8.70 -18.84 18.56
CA ARG A 163 -7.56 -19.00 19.47
C ARG A 163 -7.12 -20.46 19.62
N THR A 164 -8.08 -21.39 19.63
CA THR A 164 -7.80 -22.83 19.73
C THR A 164 -7.15 -23.36 18.45
N VAL A 165 -7.67 -22.96 17.28
CA VAL A 165 -7.09 -23.31 15.98
C VAL A 165 -5.69 -22.72 15.83
N ALA A 166 -5.49 -21.47 16.22
CA ALA A 166 -4.19 -20.80 16.22
C ALA A 166 -3.18 -21.56 17.08
N LYS A 167 -3.56 -21.96 18.31
CA LYS A 167 -2.70 -22.76 19.20
C LYS A 167 -2.36 -24.12 18.61
N ARG A 168 -3.32 -24.80 17.95
CA ARG A 168 -3.08 -26.08 17.27
C ARG A 168 -2.09 -25.93 16.10
N ARG A 169 -2.20 -24.83 15.33
CA ARG A 169 -1.33 -24.57 14.18
C ARG A 169 0.06 -24.04 14.57
N ALA A 170 0.19 -23.40 15.74
CA ALA A 170 1.44 -22.82 16.22
C ALA A 170 2.59 -23.82 16.26
N GLY A 171 2.36 -25.04 16.76
CA GLY A 171 3.40 -26.07 16.79
C GLY A 171 3.85 -26.52 15.40
N GLY A 172 2.95 -26.57 14.42
CA GLY A 172 3.30 -26.85 13.02
C GLY A 172 4.12 -25.72 12.41
N LEU A 173 3.79 -24.47 12.71
CA LEU A 173 4.55 -23.30 12.28
C LEU A 173 5.96 -23.30 12.89
N GLU A 174 6.08 -23.61 14.18
CA GLU A 174 7.36 -23.73 14.88
C GLU A 174 8.24 -24.84 14.28
N ALA A 175 7.64 -25.99 13.96
CA ALA A 175 8.32 -27.07 13.27
C ALA A 175 8.84 -26.66 11.88
N LEU A 176 8.05 -25.87 11.12
CA LEU A 176 8.46 -25.34 9.82
C LEU A 176 9.58 -24.29 9.95
N LEU A 177 9.51 -23.40 10.94
CA LEU A 177 10.57 -22.43 11.22
C LEU A 177 11.88 -23.14 11.56
N HIS A 178 11.84 -24.14 12.45
CA HIS A 178 13.01 -24.94 12.80
C HIS A 178 13.55 -25.75 11.61
N HIS A 179 12.69 -26.21 10.69
CA HIS A 179 13.14 -26.81 9.43
C HIS A 179 13.84 -25.79 8.53
N ASN A 180 13.30 -24.57 8.44
CA ASN A 180 13.88 -23.50 7.63
C ASN A 180 15.22 -23.00 8.19
N ASP A 181 15.39 -22.94 9.52
CA ASP A 181 16.66 -22.55 10.15
C ASP A 181 17.81 -23.50 9.76
N LYS A 182 17.51 -24.79 9.54
CA LYS A 182 18.48 -25.77 9.01
C LYS A 182 18.88 -25.49 7.57
N LEU A 183 18.05 -24.77 6.81
CA LEU A 183 18.29 -24.33 5.44
C LEU A 183 18.85 -22.89 5.37
N SER A 184 19.39 -22.38 6.47
CA SER A 184 19.95 -21.02 6.57
C SER A 184 21.00 -20.72 5.50
N ASP A 185 21.82 -21.69 5.09
CA ASP A 185 22.70 -21.55 3.94
C ASP A 185 21.94 -21.74 2.61
N GLN A 186 21.37 -20.63 2.15
CA GLN A 186 20.66 -20.55 0.87
C GLN A 186 21.54 -20.93 -0.32
N TYR A 187 22.86 -20.70 -0.24
CA TYR A 187 23.76 -21.01 -1.35
C TYR A 187 23.98 -22.51 -1.47
N ALA A 188 24.30 -23.19 -0.36
CA ALA A 188 24.49 -24.63 -0.32
C ALA A 188 23.22 -25.40 -0.74
N SER A 189 22.05 -24.98 -0.23
CA SER A 189 20.75 -25.59 -0.59
C SER A 189 20.42 -25.39 -2.08
N ASN A 190 20.66 -24.21 -2.64
CA ASN A 190 20.43 -23.98 -4.06
C ASN A 190 21.44 -24.72 -4.95
N ALA A 191 22.69 -24.89 -4.48
CA ALA A 191 23.71 -25.65 -5.20
C ALA A 191 23.34 -27.14 -5.27
N SER A 192 22.87 -27.74 -4.17
CA SER A 192 22.45 -29.15 -4.13
C SER A 192 21.23 -29.41 -5.01
N LEU A 193 20.22 -28.53 -4.97
CA LEU A 193 19.05 -28.61 -5.86
C LEU A 193 19.45 -28.52 -7.33
N ARG A 194 20.33 -27.58 -7.70
CA ARG A 194 20.84 -27.48 -9.08
C ARG A 194 21.62 -28.73 -9.50
N ALA A 195 22.40 -29.32 -8.59
CA ALA A 195 23.11 -30.56 -8.87
C ALA A 195 22.13 -31.72 -9.16
N ALA A 196 21.08 -31.87 -8.35
CA ALA A 196 20.02 -32.86 -8.55
C ALA A 196 19.31 -32.67 -9.90
N PHE A 197 18.82 -31.46 -10.19
CA PHE A 197 18.15 -31.16 -11.46
C PHE A 197 19.07 -31.35 -12.68
N ARG A 198 20.37 -31.06 -12.57
CA ARG A 198 21.33 -31.33 -13.65
C ARG A 198 21.52 -32.83 -13.89
N ALA A 199 21.56 -33.63 -12.83
CA ALA A 199 21.66 -35.08 -12.92
C ALA A 199 20.39 -35.67 -13.57
N GLU A 200 19.21 -35.26 -13.11
CA GLU A 200 17.91 -35.65 -13.69
C GLU A 200 17.81 -35.27 -15.17
N LYS A 201 18.18 -34.02 -15.52
CA LYS A 201 18.19 -33.55 -16.91
C LYS A 201 19.15 -34.38 -17.79
N LYS A 202 20.28 -34.83 -17.25
CA LYS A 202 21.22 -35.70 -17.97
C LYS A 202 20.62 -37.09 -18.22
N VAL A 203 19.91 -37.66 -17.25
CA VAL A 203 19.19 -38.93 -17.42
C VAL A 203 18.09 -38.79 -18.47
N LEU A 204 17.27 -37.73 -18.36
CA LEU A 204 16.20 -37.47 -19.33
C LEU A 204 16.74 -37.27 -20.75
N LYS A 205 17.86 -36.54 -20.88
CA LYS A 205 18.52 -36.37 -22.18
C LYS A 205 19.02 -37.70 -22.75
N ARG A 206 19.66 -38.55 -21.93
CA ARG A 206 20.12 -39.89 -22.37
C ARG A 206 18.96 -40.73 -22.90
N LYS A 207 17.83 -40.73 -22.19
CA LYS A 207 16.61 -41.43 -22.63
C LYS A 207 16.06 -40.87 -23.94
N ALA A 208 16.10 -39.55 -24.13
CA ALA A 208 15.70 -38.93 -25.40
C ALA A 208 16.66 -39.30 -26.55
N ASP A 209 17.97 -39.22 -26.33
CA ASP A 209 19.00 -39.60 -27.33
C ASP A 209 18.88 -41.09 -27.71
N GLU A 210 18.52 -41.97 -26.76
CA GLU A 210 18.25 -43.39 -26.99
C GLU A 210 16.94 -43.64 -27.75
N ALA A 211 15.88 -42.87 -27.45
CA ALA A 211 14.63 -42.90 -28.20
C ALA A 211 14.85 -42.53 -29.68
N ASP A 212 15.63 -41.47 -29.93
CA ASP A 212 16.01 -41.02 -31.27
C ASP A 212 16.84 -42.08 -31.99
N ARG A 213 17.80 -42.74 -31.31
CA ARG A 213 18.59 -43.84 -31.89
C ARG A 213 17.73 -45.04 -32.29
N LEU A 214 16.69 -45.33 -31.52
CA LEU A 214 15.72 -46.40 -31.81
C LEU A 214 14.62 -45.95 -32.79
N ASN A 215 14.62 -44.68 -33.23
CA ASN A 215 13.58 -44.04 -34.04
C ASN A 215 12.17 -44.15 -33.43
N VAL A 216 12.06 -44.09 -32.11
CA VAL A 216 10.79 -44.16 -31.38
C VAL A 216 10.36 -42.74 -31.00
N SER A 217 9.16 -42.33 -31.42
CA SER A 217 8.63 -40.97 -31.16
C SER A 217 8.07 -40.76 -29.74
N ILE A 218 8.22 -41.76 -28.86
CA ILE A 218 7.62 -41.79 -27.53
C ILE A 218 8.73 -41.66 -26.48
N PRO A 219 8.53 -40.88 -25.39
CA PRO A 219 9.52 -40.77 -24.32
C PRO A 219 9.79 -42.14 -23.67
N LEU A 220 11.06 -42.54 -23.61
CA LEU A 220 11.45 -43.77 -22.93
C LEU A 220 11.29 -43.61 -21.41
N VAL A 221 10.62 -44.58 -20.80
CA VAL A 221 10.40 -44.68 -19.35
C VAL A 221 11.39 -45.68 -18.76
N ASP A 222 11.59 -45.64 -17.44
CA ASP A 222 12.38 -46.68 -16.77
C ASP A 222 11.73 -48.06 -16.93
N VAL A 223 12.56 -49.09 -17.10
CA VAL A 223 12.09 -50.47 -17.27
C VAL A 223 11.36 -50.92 -16.02
N HIS A 224 10.08 -51.26 -16.16
CA HIS A 224 9.31 -51.83 -15.07
C HIS A 224 9.54 -53.35 -15.00
N ILE A 225 9.55 -53.90 -13.79
CA ILE A 225 9.84 -55.32 -13.55
C ILE A 225 8.81 -56.22 -14.24
N ASP A 226 7.55 -55.79 -14.25
CA ASP A 226 6.45 -56.52 -14.88
C ASP A 226 6.62 -56.67 -16.39
N ASP A 227 7.18 -55.67 -17.07
CA ASP A 227 7.44 -55.70 -18.52
C ASP A 227 8.53 -56.74 -18.86
N VAL A 228 9.51 -56.90 -17.98
CA VAL A 228 10.57 -57.92 -18.11
C VAL A 228 10.02 -59.33 -17.94
N VAL A 229 9.04 -59.52 -17.05
CA VAL A 229 8.39 -60.81 -16.84
C VAL A 229 7.48 -61.14 -18.05
N ALA A 230 6.66 -60.18 -18.48
CA ALA A 230 5.76 -60.35 -19.62
C ALA A 230 6.52 -60.65 -20.92
N SER A 231 7.64 -59.97 -21.17
CA SER A 231 8.47 -60.21 -22.37
C SER A 231 9.13 -61.60 -22.39
N LYS A 232 9.51 -62.15 -21.23
CA LYS A 232 10.07 -63.52 -21.13
C LYS A 232 9.03 -64.62 -21.36
N MET A 233 7.76 -64.34 -21.03
CA MET A 233 6.66 -65.28 -21.23
C MET A 233 6.15 -65.29 -22.68
N ALA A 234 6.49 -64.30 -23.49
CA ALA A 234 6.09 -64.24 -24.90
C ALA A 234 6.94 -65.22 -25.75
N VAL A 235 6.31 -66.26 -26.29
CA VAL A 235 6.94 -67.24 -27.19
C VAL A 235 6.71 -66.83 -28.65
N PHE A 236 7.77 -66.52 -29.39
CA PHE A 236 7.68 -66.21 -30.82
C PHE A 236 7.89 -67.46 -31.67
N SER A 237 6.90 -67.82 -32.49
CA SER A 237 6.85 -69.10 -33.21
C SER A 237 7.78 -69.22 -34.45
N ASN A 238 8.58 -68.20 -34.81
CA ASN A 238 9.29 -68.17 -36.11
C ASN A 238 10.69 -67.52 -36.10
N LEU A 239 11.53 -67.72 -35.08
CA LEU A 239 12.91 -67.15 -35.06
C LEU A 239 14.05 -68.12 -35.45
N SER A 240 13.79 -69.44 -35.56
CA SER A 240 14.87 -70.43 -35.80
C SER A 240 15.59 -70.27 -37.15
N LYS A 241 14.99 -69.65 -38.17
CA LYS A 241 15.58 -69.54 -39.52
C LYS A 241 16.58 -68.39 -39.71
N ARG A 242 16.68 -67.43 -38.78
CA ARG A 242 17.54 -66.24 -38.95
C ARG A 242 18.91 -66.35 -38.26
N TYR A 243 19.08 -67.27 -37.31
CA TYR A 243 20.34 -67.44 -36.58
C TYR A 243 21.41 -68.20 -37.37
N GLU A 244 21.01 -69.07 -38.31
CA GLU A 244 21.96 -69.84 -39.13
C GLU A 244 22.68 -68.97 -40.19
N HIS A 245 22.09 -67.84 -40.61
CA HIS A 245 22.66 -67.02 -41.68
C HIS A 245 23.74 -66.04 -41.20
N SER A 246 23.83 -65.76 -39.90
CA SER A 246 24.85 -64.85 -39.34
C SER A 246 26.18 -65.54 -39.01
N GLN A 247 26.22 -66.87 -38.85
CA GLN A 247 27.48 -67.59 -38.57
C GLN A 247 28.30 -67.92 -39.84
N SER A 248 27.71 -67.86 -41.03
CA SER A 248 28.39 -68.16 -42.30
C SER A 248 29.13 -66.97 -42.93
N ALA A 249 29.12 -65.80 -42.30
CA ALA A 249 29.76 -64.57 -42.80
C ALA A 249 31.08 -64.21 -42.08
N GLU A 250 31.52 -65.03 -41.12
CA GLU A 250 32.76 -64.84 -40.33
C GLU A 250 33.79 -65.99 -40.50
N ALA A 251 33.75 -66.71 -41.63
CA ALA A 251 34.75 -67.72 -41.99
C ALA A 251 35.51 -67.35 -43.28
#